data_AF-A0A1G0AHU6-F1
#
_entry.id   AF-A0A1G0AHU6-F1
#
_cell.length_a   1.000
_cell.length_b   1.000
_cell.length_c   1.000
_cell.angle_alpha   90.00
_cell.angle_beta   90.00
_cell.angle_gamma   90.00
#
_symmetry.space_group_name_H-M   'P 1'
#
loop_
_entity.id
_entity.type
_entity.pdbx_description
1 polymer ?
#
loop_
_entity_poly.entity_id
_entity_poly.type
_entity_poly.pdbx_seq_one_letter_code
_entity_poly.pdbx_strand_id
1 'polypeptide(L)' 'MIDSPRRRNRRLRAEAFSSSAWEDERALMAFVRAGAHGGSMAGMRDRRGPTKSARWRVRGSGLPLSWEDGLRRLRE' A
#
# COMPACT_ATOMS: atom_id res chain seq x y z
N MET A 1 11.23 -47.89 -2.80
CA MET A 1 11.78 -46.63 -3.36
C MET A 1 10.57 -45.75 -3.67
N ILE A 2 10.19 -44.84 -2.76
CA ILE A 2 9.01 -43.97 -2.92
C ILE A 2 9.50 -42.59 -3.32
N ASP A 3 9.19 -42.20 -4.55
CA ASP A 3 9.49 -40.87 -5.10
C ASP A 3 8.59 -39.84 -4.40
N SER A 4 9.19 -38.94 -3.62
CA SER A 4 8.47 -37.87 -2.93
C SER A 4 8.34 -36.68 -3.88
N PRO A 5 7.11 -36.18 -4.16
CA PRO A 5 6.94 -35.08 -5.09
C PRO A 5 7.57 -33.82 -4.52
N ARG A 6 8.58 -33.28 -5.22
CA ARG A 6 9.18 -31.97 -4.92
C ARG A 6 8.05 -30.95 -4.82
N ARG A 7 7.81 -30.41 -3.62
CA ARG A 7 6.91 -29.26 -3.44
C ARG A 7 7.44 -28.14 -4.34
N ARG A 8 6.66 -27.75 -5.35
CA ARG A 8 6.93 -26.55 -6.14
C ARG A 8 6.92 -25.36 -5.18
N ASN A 9 8.09 -24.80 -4.90
CA ASN A 9 8.24 -23.55 -4.17
C ASN A 9 7.68 -22.40 -5.02
N ARG A 10 6.36 -22.19 -4.99
CA ARG A 10 5.73 -21.02 -5.59
C ARG A 10 5.97 -19.84 -4.67
N ARG A 11 6.87 -18.93 -5.03
CA ARG A 11 7.01 -17.64 -4.35
C ARG A 11 5.66 -16.91 -4.45
N LEU A 12 4.98 -16.75 -3.33
CA LEU A 12 3.82 -15.85 -3.25
C LEU A 12 4.39 -14.43 -3.25
N ARG A 13 4.03 -13.62 -4.26
CA ARG A 13 4.24 -12.17 -4.17
C ARG A 13 3.13 -11.63 -3.27
N ALA A 14 3.50 -11.09 -2.12
CA ALA A 14 2.57 -10.43 -1.24
C ALA A 14 2.38 -8.99 -1.72
N GLU A 15 1.14 -8.64 -2.06
CA GLU A 15 0.74 -7.26 -2.30
C GLU A 15 0.19 -6.68 -1.00
N ALA A 16 0.72 -5.52 -0.61
CA ALA A 16 0.27 -4.79 0.56
C ALA A 16 -0.34 -3.47 0.11
N PHE A 17 -1.60 -3.24 0.49
CA PHE A 17 -2.33 -2.03 0.17
C PHE A 17 -2.58 -1.22 1.44
N SER A 18 -2.49 0.10 1.33
CA SER A 18 -2.86 1.05 2.37
C SER A 18 -3.73 2.13 1.76
N SER A 19 -4.80 2.51 2.46
CA SER A 19 -5.63 3.67 2.13
C SER A 19 -5.62 4.64 3.31
N SER A 20 -5.55 5.94 3.03
CA SER A 20 -5.61 7.00 4.04
C SER A 20 -6.32 8.22 3.46
N ALA A 21 -7.03 8.95 4.32
CA ALA A 21 -7.67 10.21 3.98
C ALA A 21 -7.09 11.32 4.88
N TRP A 22 -6.91 12.50 4.30
CA TRP A 22 -6.33 13.67 4.96
C TRP A 22 -7.20 14.87 4.66
N GLU A 23 -7.39 15.76 5.64
CA GLU A 23 -8.15 17.01 5.46
C GLU A 23 -7.61 17.81 4.27
N ASP A 24 -6.29 17.94 4.20
CA ASP A 24 -5.59 18.58 3.10
C ASP A 24 -4.17 18.03 2.90
N GLU A 25 -3.43 18.64 1.96
CA GLU A 25 -2.05 18.30 1.70
C GLU A 25 -1.09 18.68 2.83
N ARG A 26 -1.40 19.72 3.60
CA ARG A 26 -0.55 20.16 4.70
C ARG A 26 -0.56 19.12 5.82
N ALA A 27 -1.72 18.57 6.14
CA ALA A 27 -1.89 17.49 7.12
C ALA A 27 -1.11 16.23 6.72
N LEU A 28 -1.24 15.78 5.46
CA LEU A 28 -0.48 14.64 4.93
C LEU A 28 1.04 14.89 5.07
N MET A 29 1.52 16.05 4.63
CA MET A 29 2.95 16.31 4.61
C MET A 29 3.51 16.53 6.03
N ALA A 30 2.71 17.04 6.97
CA ALA A 30 3.09 17.09 8.37
C ALA A 30 3.30 15.68 8.94
N PHE A 31 2.40 14.74 8.64
CA PHE A 31 2.54 13.34 9.03
C PHE A 31 3.79 12.68 8.42
N VAL A 32 4.02 12.88 7.11
CA VAL A 32 5.20 12.34 6.42
C VAL A 32 6.50 12.86 7.06
N ARG A 33 6.57 14.18 7.31
CA ARG A 33 7.75 14.81 7.92
C ARG A 33 7.98 14.41 9.38
N ALA A 34 6.92 14.12 10.13
CA ALA A 34 7.03 13.61 11.49
C ALA A 34 7.71 12.22 11.55
N GLY A 35 7.92 11.56 10.40
CA GLY A 35 8.68 10.32 10.33
C GLY A 35 7.95 9.13 10.95
N ALA A 36 6.63 9.21 11.16
CA ALA A 36 5.81 8.18 11.81
C ALA A 36 5.91 6.79 11.13
N HIS A 37 6.34 6.73 9.86
CA HIS A 37 6.62 5.50 9.12
C HIS A 37 8.06 5.37 8.62
N GLY A 38 8.96 6.29 8.96
CA GLY A 38 10.32 6.35 8.41
C GLY A 38 11.13 5.08 8.67
N GLY A 39 11.09 4.57 9.91
CA GLY A 39 11.81 3.35 10.29
C GLY A 39 11.30 2.10 9.55
N SER A 40 9.98 1.94 9.47
CA SER A 40 9.35 0.82 8.76
C SER A 40 9.63 0.86 7.25
N MET A 41 9.64 2.06 6.65
CA MET A 41 9.94 2.24 5.24
C MET A 41 11.41 1.96 4.92
N ALA A 42 12.34 2.36 5.78
CA ALA A 42 13.76 2.09 5.63
C ALA A 42 14.05 0.58 5.60
N GLY A 43 13.48 -0.18 6.53
CA GLY A 43 13.66 -1.64 6.60
C GLY A 43 13.05 -2.42 5.42
N MET A 44 12.18 -1.79 4.63
CA MET A 44 11.58 -2.38 3.44
C MET A 44 12.27 -1.96 2.14
N ARG A 45 13.20 -0.99 2.16
CA ARG A 45 13.77 -0.37 0.96
C ARG A 45 14.29 -1.39 -0.06
N ASP A 46 14.99 -2.43 0.39
CA ASP A 46 15.61 -3.43 -0.49
C ASP A 46 14.63 -4.52 -0.97
N ARG A 47 13.47 -4.65 -0.31
CA ARG A 47 12.44 -5.66 -0.63
C ARG A 47 11.23 -5.06 -1.34
N ARG A 48 11.06 -3.75 -1.26
CA ARG A 48 9.95 -3.01 -1.83
C ARG A 48 10.17 -2.89 -3.33
N GLY A 49 9.31 -3.54 -4.10
CA GLY A 49 9.19 -3.29 -5.53
C GLY A 49 8.63 -1.90 -5.83
N PRO A 50 8.45 -1.54 -7.11
CA PRO A 50 7.84 -0.27 -7.50
C PRO A 50 6.51 -0.08 -6.77
N THR A 51 6.35 1.07 -6.12
CA THR A 51 5.12 1.42 -5.39
C THR A 51 4.24 2.27 -6.30
N LYS A 52 2.98 1.85 -6.50
CA LYS A 52 1.95 2.69 -7.13
C LYS A 52 1.15 3.44 -6.06
N SER A 53 0.74 4.67 -6.37
CA SER A 53 -0.11 5.48 -5.51
C SER A 53 -1.12 6.25 -6.35
N ALA A 54 -2.38 6.29 -5.92
CA ALA A 54 -3.41 7.16 -6.47
C ALA A 54 -3.80 8.22 -5.43
N ARG A 55 -3.98 9.47 -5.86
CA ARG A 55 -4.41 10.58 -4.99
C ARG A 55 -5.52 11.37 -5.66
N TRP A 56 -6.61 11.60 -4.94
CA TRP A 56 -7.76 12.36 -5.41
C TRP A 56 -8.42 13.12 -4.26
N ARG A 57 -9.28 14.08 -4.58
CA ARG A 57 -10.08 14.83 -3.61
C ARG A 57 -11.47 14.22 -3.50
N VAL A 58 -12.03 14.21 -2.30
CA VAL A 58 -13.39 13.79 -2.01
C VAL A 58 -14.02 14.76 -1.01
N ARG A 59 -15.35 14.85 -0.99
CA ARG A 59 -16.05 15.53 0.11
C ARG A 59 -15.95 14.68 1.37
N GLY A 60 -15.81 15.30 2.54
CA GLY A 60 -15.78 14.58 3.82
C GLY A 60 -17.03 13.72 4.04
N SER A 61 -18.19 14.18 3.56
CA SER A 61 -19.45 13.42 3.58
C SER A 61 -19.44 12.15 2.71
N GLY A 62 -18.44 11.97 1.86
CA GLY A 62 -18.26 10.77 1.02
C GLY A 62 -17.28 9.76 1.59
N LEU A 63 -16.80 9.94 2.83
CA LEU A 63 -16.00 8.96 3.56
C LEU A 63 -16.91 8.03 4.40
N PRO A 64 -16.50 6.77 4.66
CA PRO A 64 -15.27 6.13 4.20
C PRO A 64 -15.32 5.68 2.73
N LEU A 65 -14.16 5.59 2.11
CA LEU A 65 -14.03 5.09 0.73
C LEU A 65 -14.09 3.56 0.70
N SER A 66 -14.70 3.01 -0.35
CA SER A 66 -14.67 1.56 -0.57
C SER A 66 -13.29 1.12 -1.08
N TRP A 67 -12.87 -0.09 -0.70
CA TRP A 67 -11.66 -0.70 -1.23
C TRP A 67 -11.73 -0.90 -2.74
N GLU A 68 -12.91 -1.20 -3.28
CA GLU A 68 -13.13 -1.36 -4.71
C GLU A 68 -12.81 -0.07 -5.49
N ASP A 69 -13.30 1.08 -5.04
CA ASP A 69 -13.02 2.37 -5.68
C ASP A 69 -11.53 2.72 -5.60
N GLY A 70 -10.92 2.51 -4.42
CA GLY A 70 -9.48 2.74 -4.22
C GLY A 70 -8.61 1.86 -5.12
N LEU A 71 -8.94 0.57 -5.24
CA LEU A 71 -8.21 -0.36 -6.11
C LEU A 71 -8.45 -0.09 -7.59
N ARG A 72 -9.65 0.37 -7.99
CA ARG A 72 -9.94 0.81 -9.36
C ARG A 72 -9.05 1.97 -9.76
N ARG A 73 -9.00 3.02 -8.93
CA ARG A 73 -8.17 4.22 -9.17
C ARG A 73 -6.66 3.94 -9.17
N LEU A 74 -6.20 2.89 -8.49
CA LEU A 74 -4.80 2.49 -8.50
C LEU A 74 -4.38 1.79 -9.81
N ARG A 75 -5.35 1.24 -10.54
CA ARG A 75 -5.15 0.56 -11.83
C ARG A 75 -5.20 1.52 -13.02
N GLU A 76 -5.90 2.64 -12.88
CA GLU A 76 -5.90 3.77 -13.82
C GLU A 76 -4.53 4.46 -13.85
#